data_AF-A0A0U2QH04-F1
#
_entry.id   AF-A0A0U2QH04-F1
#
_cell.length_a   1.000
_cell.length_b   1.000
_cell.length_c   1.000
_cell.angle_alpha   90.00
_cell.angle_beta   90.00
_cell.angle_gamma   90.00
#
_symmetry.space_group_name_H-M   'P 1'
#
loop_
_entity.id
_entity.type
_entity.pdbx_description
1 polymer ?
#
loop_
_entity_poly.entity_id
_entity_poly.type
_entity_poly.pdbx_seq_one_letter_code
_entity_poly.pdbx_strand_id
1 'polypeptide(L)'
;SNILLDEDFHPKLSDFGLAKLGPVGDKTHVSTRVMGTYGYCAPEYAMTGQLTLKSDVYSFGVVLLEIITGRKAIDNNRAAGEHNLVTWARPLFKDRRKFSRMADPLLQGRYPMRGLYQALAV
;
A
#
# COMPACT_ATOMS: atom_id res chain seq x y z
N SER A 1 10.26 0.35 -5.74
CA SER A 1 9.86 -0.64 -6.76
C SER A 1 10.48 -1.98 -6.39
N ASN A 2 9.93 -2.66 -5.38
CA ASN A 2 10.66 -3.73 -4.67
C ASN A 2 10.04 -5.11 -4.90
N ILE A 3 8.97 -5.19 -5.68
CA ILE A 3 8.33 -6.45 -6.09
C ILE A 3 8.69 -6.67 -7.56
N LEU A 4 9.49 -7.70 -7.81
CA LEU A 4 9.88 -8.14 -9.15
C LEU A 4 8.93 -9.23 -9.62
N LEU A 5 8.87 -9.44 -10.93
CA LEU A 5 8.09 -10.49 -11.56
C LEU A 5 9.05 -11.38 -12.35
N ASP A 6 8.90 -12.70 -12.25
CA ASP A 6 9.58 -13.62 -13.15
C ASP A 6 8.80 -13.83 -14.45
N GLU A 7 9.28 -14.75 -15.31
CA GLU A 7 8.72 -15.01 -16.64
C GLU A 7 7.25 -15.46 -16.60
N ASP A 8 6.84 -16.10 -15.49
CA ASP A 8 5.47 -16.55 -15.25
C ASP A 8 4.63 -15.54 -14.46
N PHE A 9 5.13 -14.31 -14.29
CA PHE A 9 4.52 -13.25 -13.48
C PHE A 9 4.38 -13.59 -11.98
N HIS A 10 5.19 -14.50 -11.44
CA HIS A 10 5.21 -14.73 -10.00
C HIS A 10 5.94 -13.61 -9.26
N PRO A 11 5.33 -13.00 -8.22
CA PRO A 11 5.96 -11.91 -7.49
C PRO A 11 7.10 -12.40 -6.60
N LYS A 12 8.23 -11.70 -6.66
CA LYS A 12 9.41 -11.91 -5.79
C LYS A 12 9.78 -10.60 -5.12
N LEU A 13 9.87 -10.61 -3.79
CA LEU A 13 10.34 -9.45 -3.04
C LEU A 13 11.86 -9.30 -3.22
N SER A 14 12.28 -8.07 -3.43
CA SER A 14 13.67 -7.67 -3.59
C SER A 14 13.98 -6.50 -2.66
N ASP A 15 15.27 -6.13 -2.58
CA ASP A 15 15.76 -4.98 -1.80
C ASP A 15 15.45 -5.05 -0.30
N PHE A 16 16.28 -5.81 0.40
CA PHE A 16 16.27 -5.95 1.85
C PHE A 16 17.24 -4.98 2.55
N GLY A 17 17.73 -3.94 1.86
CA GLY A 17 18.76 -3.03 2.39
C GLY A 17 18.34 -2.27 3.66
N LEU A 18 17.04 -2.08 3.85
CA LEU A 18 16.45 -1.46 5.05
C LEU A 18 15.78 -2.47 5.99
N ALA A 19 15.74 -3.75 5.63
CA ALA A 19 15.11 -4.78 6.45
C ALA A 19 15.77 -4.87 7.82
N LYS A 20 14.95 -5.08 8.86
CA LYS A 20 15.41 -5.27 10.23
C LYS A 20 14.98 -6.64 10.72
N LEU A 21 15.85 -7.29 11.48
CA LEU A 21 15.44 -8.47 12.23
C LEU A 21 14.34 -8.06 13.19
N GLY A 22 13.32 -8.92 13.30
CA GLY A 22 12.18 -8.68 14.17
C GLY A 22 12.60 -8.47 15.63
N PRO A 23 11.71 -7.89 16.46
CA PRO A 23 12.02 -7.69 17.85
C PRO A 23 12.36 -9.02 18.55
N VAL A 24 13.39 -9.01 19.40
CA VAL A 24 13.87 -10.18 20.15
C VAL A 24 13.34 -10.12 21.58
N GLY A 25 12.89 -11.25 22.12
CA GLY A 25 12.31 -11.35 23.47
C GLY A 25 10.93 -10.69 23.55
N ASP A 26 10.65 -9.98 24.64
CA ASP A 26 9.35 -9.34 24.90
C ASP A 26 9.14 -8.01 24.17
N LYS A 27 10.01 -7.66 23.22
CA LYS A 27 9.90 -6.40 22.48
C LYS A 27 8.77 -6.50 21.45
N THR A 28 7.97 -5.44 21.33
CA THR A 28 6.87 -5.37 20.35
C THR A 28 7.25 -4.66 19.05
N HIS A 29 8.40 -3.99 19.02
CA HIS A 29 8.83 -3.13 17.92
C HIS A 29 10.36 -3.00 17.84
N VAL A 30 10.82 -2.50 16.70
CA VAL A 30 12.22 -2.12 16.46
C VAL A 30 12.30 -0.59 16.37
N SER A 31 12.97 0.05 17.33
CA SER A 31 13.24 1.49 17.25
C SER A 31 14.37 1.73 16.25
N THR A 32 14.12 2.55 15.24
CA THR A 32 15.12 2.89 14.23
C THR A 32 14.92 4.32 13.74
N ARG A 33 15.91 4.89 13.04
CA ARG A 33 15.68 6.13 12.30
C ARG A 33 14.53 5.89 11.34
N VAL A 34 13.61 6.85 11.22
CA VAL A 34 12.53 6.77 10.23
C VAL A 34 13.17 6.70 8.84
N MET A 35 13.04 5.55 8.20
CA MET A 35 13.60 5.23 6.90
C MET A 35 12.51 4.54 6.08
N GLY A 36 12.37 4.89 4.81
CA GLY A 36 11.34 4.32 3.95
C GLY A 36 11.00 5.22 2.78
N THR A 37 10.15 4.72 1.89
CA THR A 37 9.73 5.48 0.70
C THR A 37 8.47 6.29 1.03
N TYR A 38 8.50 7.58 0.72
CA TYR A 38 7.35 8.47 0.90
C TYR A 38 6.12 7.93 0.15
N GLY A 39 4.96 7.94 0.81
CA GLY A 39 3.71 7.35 0.30
C GLY A 39 3.42 5.93 0.81
N TYR A 40 4.44 5.20 1.28
CA TYR A 40 4.27 3.85 1.82
C TYR A 40 4.43 3.79 3.34
N CYS A 41 5.11 4.76 3.94
CA CYS A 41 5.34 4.79 5.38
C CYS A 41 4.03 4.91 6.17
N ALA A 42 3.84 3.99 7.12
CA ALA A 42 2.74 4.07 8.06
C ALA A 42 2.84 5.34 8.92
N PRO A 43 1.72 6.06 9.16
CA PRO A 43 1.74 7.32 9.89
C PRO A 43 2.28 7.17 11.32
N GLU A 44 1.93 6.07 12.00
CA GLU A 44 2.43 5.75 13.33
C GLU A 44 3.95 5.52 13.35
N TYR A 45 4.50 4.89 12.30
CA TYR A 45 5.95 4.71 12.17
C TYR A 45 6.65 6.04 11.90
N ALA A 46 6.09 6.88 11.02
CA ALA A 46 6.63 8.20 10.72
C ALA A 46 6.67 9.12 11.95
N MET A 47 5.69 9.00 12.85
CA MET A 47 5.60 9.80 14.07
C MET A 47 6.50 9.28 15.20
N THR A 48 6.62 7.96 15.35
CA THR A 48 7.25 7.35 16.55
C THR A 48 8.63 6.76 16.28
N GLY A 49 8.97 6.46 15.02
CA GLY A 49 10.15 5.67 14.66
C GLY A 49 10.08 4.20 15.07
N GLN A 50 8.92 3.71 15.53
CA GLN A 50 8.72 2.32 15.94
C GLN A 50 8.31 1.47 14.75
N LEU A 51 9.25 0.69 14.21
CA LEU A 51 8.96 -0.26 13.14
C LEU A 51 8.28 -1.49 13.75
N THR A 52 7.13 -1.86 13.21
CA THR A 52 6.33 -3.01 13.67
C THR A 52 5.86 -3.84 12.48
N LEU A 53 5.34 -5.04 12.74
CA LEU A 53 4.64 -5.80 11.70
C LEU A 53 3.43 -5.04 11.13
N LYS A 54 2.80 -4.14 11.90
CA LYS A 54 1.66 -3.34 11.44
C LYS A 54 2.06 -2.25 10.45
N SER A 55 3.26 -1.68 10.59
CA SER A 55 3.76 -0.73 9.59
C SER A 55 4.05 -1.38 8.24
N ASP A 56 4.48 -2.66 8.23
CA ASP A 56 4.64 -3.44 7.00
C ASP A 56 3.28 -3.77 6.37
N VAL A 57 2.28 -4.14 7.19
CA VAL A 57 0.90 -4.37 6.73
C VAL A 57 0.31 -3.11 6.08
N TYR A 58 0.55 -1.93 6.67
CA TYR A 58 0.13 -0.66 6.07
C TYR A 58 0.78 -0.46 4.70
N SER A 59 2.11 -0.62 4.61
CA SER A 59 2.86 -0.47 3.37
C SER A 59 2.37 -1.43 2.28
N PHE A 60 2.08 -2.68 2.65
CA PHE A 60 1.47 -3.68 1.77
C PHE A 60 0.07 -3.26 1.31
N GLY A 61 -0.75 -2.67 2.19
CA GLY A 61 -2.05 -2.12 1.83
C GLY A 61 -1.97 -1.01 0.78
N VAL A 62 -0.93 -0.16 0.82
CA VAL A 62 -0.67 0.84 -0.23
C VAL A 62 -0.38 0.15 -1.56
N VAL A 63 0.48 -0.87 -1.58
CA VAL A 63 0.78 -1.66 -2.79
C VAL A 63 -0.48 -2.32 -3.35
N LEU A 64 -1.32 -2.89 -2.50
CA LEU A 64 -2.59 -3.49 -2.92
C LEU A 64 -3.51 -2.45 -3.58
N LEU A 65 -3.56 -1.23 -3.03
CA LEU A 65 -4.29 -0.13 -3.65
C LEU A 65 -3.71 0.28 -5.01
N GLU A 66 -2.39 0.30 -5.17
CA GLU A 66 -1.77 0.57 -6.48
C GLU A 66 -2.19 -0.47 -7.51
N ILE A 67 -2.21 -1.76 -7.15
CA ILE A 67 -2.65 -2.85 -8.02
C ILE A 67 -4.12 -2.71 -8.41
N ILE A 68 -5.00 -2.42 -7.44
CA ILE A 68 -6.44 -2.29 -7.69
C ILE A 68 -6.74 -1.09 -8.59
N THR A 69 -6.03 0.02 -8.37
CA THR A 69 -6.36 1.33 -8.96
C THR A 69 -5.58 1.67 -10.23
N GLY A 70 -4.46 1.00 -10.47
CA GLY A 70 -3.51 1.38 -11.53
C GLY A 70 -2.85 2.74 -11.30
N ARG A 71 -2.93 3.29 -10.07
CA ARG A 71 -2.36 4.59 -9.71
C ARG A 71 -1.08 4.41 -8.91
N LYS A 72 -0.14 5.36 -9.05
CA LYS A 72 1.05 5.45 -8.21
C LYS A 72 0.67 5.91 -6.80
N ALA A 73 1.38 5.42 -5.78
CA ALA A 73 1.20 5.84 -4.39
C ALA A 73 1.38 7.36 -4.21
N ILE A 74 2.35 7.94 -4.94
CA ILE A 74 2.57 9.39 -5.07
C ILE A 74 2.62 9.78 -6.54
N ASP A 75 1.76 10.70 -6.96
CA ASP A 75 1.66 11.19 -8.35
C ASP A 75 1.49 12.71 -8.41
N ASN A 76 2.61 13.42 -8.61
CA ASN A 76 2.62 14.90 -8.66
C ASN A 76 2.01 15.47 -9.95
N ASN A 77 1.65 14.63 -10.93
CA ASN A 77 1.00 15.08 -12.15
C ASN A 77 -0.53 15.15 -12.01
N ARG A 78 -1.08 14.70 -10.88
CA ARG A 78 -2.52 14.75 -10.60
C ARG A 78 -2.94 16.08 -9.99
N ALA A 79 -4.25 16.30 -9.90
CA ALA A 79 -4.81 17.48 -9.26
C ALA A 79 -4.47 17.54 -7.76
N ALA A 80 -4.52 18.75 -7.20
CA ALA A 80 -4.35 18.97 -5.77
C ALA A 80 -5.33 18.09 -4.96
N GLY A 81 -4.80 17.34 -3.99
CA GLY A 81 -5.57 16.36 -3.20
C GLY A 81 -5.59 14.94 -3.75
N GLU A 82 -5.14 14.72 -5.00
CA GLU A 82 -4.97 13.39 -5.61
C GLU A 82 -3.51 12.94 -5.70
N HIS A 83 -2.56 13.75 -5.21
CA HIS A 83 -1.15 13.41 -5.23
C HIS A 83 -0.83 12.16 -4.40
N ASN A 84 -1.52 11.95 -3.28
CA ASN A 84 -1.34 10.78 -2.42
C ASN A 84 -2.51 9.82 -2.59
N LEU A 85 -2.20 8.58 -2.99
CA LEU A 85 -3.18 7.55 -3.27
C LEU A 85 -4.06 7.22 -2.05
N VAL A 86 -3.46 7.12 -0.86
CA VAL A 86 -4.18 6.81 0.38
C VAL A 86 -5.15 7.94 0.72
N THR A 87 -4.71 9.20 0.63
CA THR A 87 -5.57 10.37 0.87
C THR A 87 -6.76 10.39 -0.08
N TRP A 88 -6.54 10.10 -1.35
CA TRP A 88 -7.61 10.01 -2.36
C TRP A 88 -8.57 8.84 -2.13
N ALA A 89 -8.06 7.66 -1.77
CA ALA A 89 -8.86 6.45 -1.61
C ALA A 89 -9.69 6.45 -0.30
N ARG A 90 -9.17 7.06 0.77
CA ARG A 90 -9.79 7.08 2.10
C ARG A 90 -11.27 7.47 2.14
N PRO A 91 -11.75 8.52 1.46
CA PRO A 91 -13.18 8.84 1.42
C PRO A 91 -14.03 7.84 0.63
N LEU A 92 -13.43 7.06 -0.30
CA LEU A 92 -14.13 6.07 -1.12
C LEU A 92 -14.41 4.79 -0.33
N PHE A 93 -13.54 4.43 0.61
CA PHE A 93 -13.77 3.29 1.53
C PHE A 93 -15.04 3.43 2.38
N LYS A 94 -15.51 4.66 2.63
CA LYS A 94 -16.70 4.93 3.44
C LYS A 94 -18.01 4.50 2.78
N ASP A 95 -18.02 4.33 1.46
CA ASP A 95 -19.22 3.97 0.70
C ASP A 95 -18.90 2.86 -0.30
N ARG A 96 -19.41 1.66 -0.03
CA ARG A 96 -19.25 0.47 -0.88
C ARG A 96 -19.75 0.68 -2.31
N ARG A 97 -20.67 1.62 -2.54
CA ARG A 97 -21.15 1.95 -3.91
C ARG A 97 -20.07 2.65 -4.74
N LYS A 98 -19.04 3.20 -4.09
CA LYS A 98 -17.91 3.89 -4.74
C LYS A 98 -16.73 2.96 -5.03
N PHE A 99 -16.78 1.68 -4.64
CA PHE A 99 -15.66 0.76 -4.84
C PHE A 99 -15.28 0.58 -6.31
N SER A 100 -16.27 0.55 -7.21
CA SER A 100 -16.04 0.49 -8.65
C SER A 100 -15.23 1.68 -9.19
N ARG A 101 -15.27 2.85 -8.52
CA ARG A 101 -14.46 4.03 -8.89
C ARG A 101 -12.98 3.87 -8.56
N MET A 102 -12.64 2.89 -7.72
CA MET A 102 -11.26 2.56 -7.37
C MET A 102 -10.64 1.54 -8.31
N ALA A 103 -11.41 0.87 -9.17
CA ALA A 103 -10.84 -0.07 -10.12
C ALA A 103 -10.04 0.65 -11.23
N ASP A 104 -8.93 0.05 -11.65
CA ASP A 104 -8.10 0.54 -12.74
C ASP A 104 -8.94 0.73 -14.02
N PRO A 105 -8.99 1.96 -14.58
CA PRO A 105 -9.68 2.24 -15.84
C PRO A 105 -9.24 1.36 -17.01
N LEU A 106 -7.97 0.91 -17.03
CA LEU A 106 -7.42 0.06 -18.08
C LEU A 106 -8.02 -1.35 -18.09
N LEU A 107 -8.58 -1.81 -16.97
CA LEU A 107 -9.31 -3.07 -16.93
C LEU A 107 -10.63 -3.00 -17.70
N GLN A 108 -11.16 -1.80 -18.01
CA GLN A 108 -12.40 -1.62 -18.77
C GLN A 108 -13.60 -2.42 -18.21
N GLY A 109 -13.67 -2.57 -16.88
CA GLY A 109 -14.71 -3.37 -16.22
C GLY A 109 -14.50 -4.89 -16.29
N ARG A 110 -13.40 -5.38 -16.87
CA ARG A 110 -13.07 -6.81 -16.98
C ARG A 110 -12.40 -7.33 -15.70
N TYR A 111 -13.15 -7.35 -14.62
CA TYR A 111 -12.72 -7.93 -13.35
C TYR A 111 -13.92 -8.46 -12.58
N PRO A 112 -13.72 -9.47 -11.70
CA PRO A 112 -14.81 -9.98 -10.88
C PRO A 112 -15.20 -8.95 -9.82
N MET A 113 -16.42 -8.40 -9.92
CA MET A 113 -16.91 -7.41 -8.96
C MET A 113 -16.87 -7.92 -7.51
N ARG A 114 -17.22 -9.20 -7.30
CA ARG A 114 -17.12 -9.83 -5.98
C ARG A 114 -15.69 -9.79 -5.41
N GLY A 115 -14.68 -10.03 -6.25
CA GLY A 115 -13.27 -9.98 -5.86
C GLY A 115 -12.83 -8.57 -5.48
N LEU A 116 -13.24 -7.56 -6.27
CA LEU A 116 -13.00 -6.15 -5.94
C LEU A 116 -13.60 -5.77 -4.58
N TYR A 117 -14.85 -6.19 -4.33
CA TYR A 117 -15.52 -5.94 -3.05
C TYR A 117 -14.82 -6.65 -1.89
N GLN A 118 -14.37 -7.89 -2.06
CA GLN A 118 -13.63 -8.61 -1.02
C GLN A 118 -12.29 -7.96 -0.71
N ALA A 119 -11.58 -7.47 -1.73
CA ALA A 119 -10.29 -6.81 -1.54
C ALA A 119 -10.39 -5.46 -0.82
N LEU A 120 -11.52 -4.74 -0.99
CA LEU A 120 -11.73 -3.40 -0.44
C LEU A 120 -12.61 -3.36 0.81
N ALA A 121 -13.36 -4.44 1.09
CA ALA A 121 -14.17 -4.55 2.29
C ALA A 121 -13.32 -5.11 3.44
N VAL A 122 -12.54 -4.22 4.06
CA VAL A 122 -11.84 -4.45 5.34
C VAL A 122 -12.53 -3.67 6.45
#